data_AF-B4RMQ5-F1
#
_entry.id   AF-B4RMQ5-F1
#
_cell.length_a   1.000
_cell.length_b   1.000
_cell.length_c   1.000
_cell.angle_alpha   90.00
_cell.angle_beta   90.00
_cell.angle_gamma   90.00
#
_symmetry.space_group_name_H-M   'P 1'
#
loop_
_entity.id
_entity.type
_entity.pdbx_description
1 polymer ?
#
loop_
_entity_poly.entity_id
_entity_poly.type
_entity_poly.pdbx_seq_one_letter_code
_entity_poly.pdbx_strand_id
1 'polypeptide(L)' 'MMNPTEFLKARIAEWEAKSKEAGGNADFKAFEFAESEIKNYKAMLKTYERPD' A
#
# COMPACT_ATOMS: atom_id res chain seq x y z
N MET A 1 3.34 -20.41 2.61
CA MET A 1 3.48 -19.49 1.46
C MET A 1 2.35 -18.50 1.53
N MET A 2 2.65 -17.21 1.46
CA MET A 2 1.63 -16.15 1.52
C MET A 2 0.90 -16.09 0.18
N ASN A 3 -0.43 -16.06 0.17
CA ASN A 3 -1.18 -15.95 -1.08
C ASN A 3 -1.11 -14.49 -1.63
N PRO A 4 -1.43 -14.26 -2.92
CA PRO A 4 -1.33 -12.93 -3.52
C PRO A 4 -2.09 -11.84 -2.75
N THR A 5 -3.29 -12.14 -2.25
CA THR A 5 -4.10 -11.22 -1.45
C THR A 5 -3.44 -10.85 -0.12
N GLU A 6 -2.89 -11.85 0.59
CA GLU A 6 -2.15 -11.64 1.83
C GLU A 6 -0.88 -10.81 1.59
N PHE A 7 -0.14 -11.08 0.51
CA PHE A 7 1.03 -10.29 0.13
C PHE A 7 0.66 -8.81 -0.11
N LEU A 8 -0.43 -8.56 -0.84
CA LEU A 8 -0.90 -7.20 -1.11
C LEU A 8 -1.33 -6.48 0.17
N LYS A 9 -2.05 -7.16 1.07
CA LYS A 9 -2.43 -6.60 2.38
C LYS A 9 -1.20 -6.24 3.23
N ALA A 10 -0.17 -7.09 3.23
CA ALA A 10 1.08 -6.79 3.93
C ALA A 10 1.81 -5.57 3.35
N ARG A 11 1.84 -5.43 2.01
CA ARG A 11 2.45 -4.27 1.36
C ARG A 11 1.68 -2.98 1.61
N ILE A 12 0.34 -3.03 1.61
CA ILE A 12 -0.49 -1.87 1.97
C ILE A 12 -0.17 -1.43 3.40
N ALA A 13 -0.14 -2.35 4.36
CA ALA A 13 0.17 -2.02 5.76
C ALA A 13 1.59 -1.44 5.93
N GLU A 14 2.59 -1.99 5.22
CA GLU A 14 3.96 -1.46 5.23
C GLU A 14 4.02 -0.01 4.71
N TRP A 15 3.36 0.26 3.58
CA TRP A 15 3.37 1.61 2.99
C TRP A 15 2.51 2.60 3.78
N GLU A 16 1.42 2.17 4.41
CA GLU A 16 0.64 3.03 5.31
C GLU A 16 1.47 3.47 6.53
N ALA A 17 2.31 2.58 7.09
CA ALA A 17 3.24 2.94 8.15
C ALA A 17 4.30 3.95 7.67
N LYS A 18 4.89 3.72 6.50
CA LYS A 18 5.88 4.63 5.89
C LYS A 18 5.28 6.00 5.53
N SER A 19 4.04 6.03 5.03
CA SER A 19 3.31 7.27 4.74
C SER A 19 3.13 8.10 6.01
N LYS A 20 2.72 7.47 7.12
CA LYS A 20 2.57 8.14 8.42
C LYS A 20 3.90 8.70 8.94
N GLU A 21 4.98 7.94 8.84
CA GLU A 21 6.33 8.40 9.24
C GLU A 21 6.80 9.58 8.39
N ALA A 22 6.65 9.50 7.05
CA ALA A 22 7.01 10.57 6.13
C ALA A 22 6.21 11.86 6.41
N GLY A 23 4.92 11.74 6.70
CA GLY A 23 4.07 12.87 7.11
C GLY A 23 4.53 13.50 8.43
N GLY A 24 4.95 12.69 9.40
CA GLY A 24 5.52 13.17 10.66
C GLY A 24 6.86 13.90 10.50
N ASN A 25 7.67 13.46 9.54
CA ASN A 25 8.98 14.06 9.23
C ASN A 25 8.92 15.20 8.20
N ALA A 26 7.71 15.57 7.73
CA ALA A 26 7.50 16.51 6.62
C ALA A 26 8.27 16.13 5.32
N ASP A 27 8.56 14.84 5.12
CA ASP A 27 9.14 14.33 3.87
C ASP A 27 8.03 14.13 2.83
N PHE A 28 7.72 15.21 2.11
CA PHE A 28 6.65 15.24 1.14
C PHE A 28 6.86 14.22 0.00
N LYS A 29 8.11 14.02 -0.42
CA LYS A 29 8.41 13.10 -1.53
C LYS A 29 8.20 11.65 -1.13
N ALA A 30 8.64 11.27 0.09
CA ALA A 30 8.39 9.93 0.61
C ALA A 30 6.90 9.69 0.88
N PHE A 31 6.18 10.72 1.33
CA PHE A 31 4.73 10.65 1.52
C PHE A 31 3.99 10.40 0.20
N GLU A 32 4.21 11.21 -0.83
CA GLU A 32 3.55 11.05 -2.14
C GLU A 32 3.86 9.68 -2.78
N PHE A 33 5.09 9.19 -2.60
CA PHE A 33 5.48 7.87 -3.07
C PHE A 33 4.71 6.77 -2.35
N ALA A 34 4.65 6.82 -1.01
CA ALA A 34 3.92 5.84 -0.22
C ALA A 34 2.42 5.83 -0.55
N GLU A 35 1.79 6.99 -0.72
CA GLU A 35 0.39 7.11 -1.12
C GLU A 35 0.12 6.51 -2.52
N SER A 36 1.05 6.72 -3.46
CA SER A 36 0.96 6.15 -4.81
C SER A 36 1.04 4.61 -4.78
N GLU A 37 1.97 4.06 -4.00
CA GLU A 37 2.11 2.61 -3.81
C GLU A 37 0.86 2.01 -3.14
N ILE A 38 0.35 2.64 -2.08
CA ILE A 38 -0.89 2.20 -1.41
C ILE A 38 -2.05 2.14 -2.41
N LYS A 39 -2.21 3.17 -3.25
CA LYS A 39 -3.26 3.22 -4.28
C LYS A 39 -3.11 2.08 -5.29
N ASN A 40 -1.89 1.81 -5.73
CA ASN A 40 -1.59 0.72 -6.67
C ASN A 40 -1.94 -0.65 -6.07
N TYR A 41 -1.48 -0.94 -4.85
CA TYR A 41 -1.78 -2.23 -4.20
C TYR A 41 -3.27 -2.39 -3.87
N LYS A 42 -3.97 -1.31 -3.49
CA LYS A 42 -5.43 -1.34 -3.30
C LYS A 42 -6.17 -1.63 -4.62
N ALA A 43 -5.69 -1.12 -5.75
CA ALA A 43 -6.25 -1.45 -7.07
C ALA A 43 -6.01 -2.92 -7.44
N MET A 44 -4.80 -3.44 -7.23
CA MET A 44 -4.49 -4.85 -7.45
C MET A 44 -5.32 -5.76 -6.52
N LEU A 45 -5.49 -5.39 -5.25
CA LEU A 45 -6.28 -6.18 -4.31
C LEU A 45 -7.73 -6.36 -4.80
N LYS A 46 -8.33 -5.29 -5.34
CA LYS A 46 -9.67 -5.33 -5.94
C LYS A 46 -9.77 -6.27 -7.14
N THR A 47 -8.70 -6.49 -7.91
CA THR A 47 -8.73 -7.45 -9.03
C THR A 47 -8.78 -8.89 -8.55
N TYR A 48 -8.21 -9.19 -7.37
CA TYR A 48 -8.28 -10.52 -6.75
C TYR A 48 -9.58 -10.75 -5.97
N GLU A 49 -10.23 -9.68 -5.50
CA GLU A 49 -11.49 -9.75 -4.74
C GLU A 49 -12.73 -9.74 -5.64
N ARG A 50 -12.59 -9.46 -6.94
CA ARG A 50 -13.71 -9.50 -7.88
C ARG A 50 -14.05 -10.97 -8.18
N PRO A 51 -15.25 -11.46 -7.83
CA PRO A 51 -15.70 -12.76 -8.33
C PRO A 51 -15.88 -12.68 -9.85
N ASP A 52 -15.58 -13.79 -10.53
CA ASP A 52 -15.79 -13.96 -11.98
C ASP A 52 -17.25 -13.69 -12.41
#